data_AF-A0A0J9FN45-F1
#
_entry.id   AF-A0A0J9FN45-F1
#
_cell.length_a   1.000
_cell.length_b   1.000
_cell.length_c   1.000
_cell.angle_alpha   90.00
_cell.angle_beta   90.00
_cell.angle_gamma   90.00
#
_symmetry.space_group_name_H-M   'P 1'
#
loop_
_entity.id
_entity.type
_entity.pdbx_description
1 polymer ?
#
loop_
_entity_poly.entity_id
_entity_poly.type
_entity_poly.pdbx_seq_one_letter_code
_entity_poly.pdbx_strand_id
1 'polypeptide(L)'
;MKNTYHFLNLFCIVILCTMCTESMSNIGDEIDLISSRLQNPIAIQLLQQMQRQPLIYEQMKEQSVENVISFEHTVISSSSQYGMFYAVPYTQQETIEGCFIIPIQEEHYKKLSVPINQNIQGITPYKCQ
;
A
#
# COMPACT_ATOMS: atom_id res chain seq x y z
N MET A 1 13.62 -13.71 44.65
CA MET A 1 13.36 -12.48 43.85
C MET A 1 13.75 -12.62 42.36
N LYS A 2 13.80 -13.82 41.76
CA LYS A 2 14.05 -14.00 40.31
C LYS A 2 12.77 -14.16 39.47
N ASN A 3 11.71 -14.73 40.05
CA ASN A 3 10.45 -14.95 39.32
C ASN A 3 9.68 -13.66 38.99
N THR A 4 9.74 -12.63 39.84
CA THR A 4 8.94 -11.40 39.66
C THR A 4 9.35 -10.63 38.40
N TYR A 5 10.63 -10.63 38.04
CA TYR A 5 11.13 -9.98 36.82
C TYR A 5 10.73 -10.72 35.54
N HIS A 6 10.65 -12.06 35.58
CA HIS A 6 10.16 -12.84 34.45
C HIS A 6 8.66 -12.63 34.20
N PHE A 7 7.86 -12.54 35.27
CA PHE A 7 6.43 -12.23 35.16
C PHE A 7 6.19 -10.82 34.64
N LEU A 8 6.94 -9.81 35.10
CA LEU A 8 6.81 -8.45 34.60
C LEU A 8 7.19 -8.35 33.12
N ASN A 9 8.28 -9.01 32.70
CA ASN A 9 8.76 -8.99 31.32
C ASN A 9 7.77 -9.70 30.37
N LEU A 10 7.24 -10.87 30.78
CA LEU A 10 6.21 -11.57 30.01
C LEU A 10 4.94 -10.72 29.87
N PHE A 11 4.54 -10.02 30.93
CA PHE A 11 3.36 -9.16 30.91
C PHE A 11 3.54 -7.95 29.99
N CYS A 12 4.72 -7.32 30.00
CA CYS A 12 5.05 -6.25 29.05
C CYS A 12 5.06 -6.73 27.59
N ILE A 13 5.59 -7.92 27.31
CA ILE A 13 5.58 -8.51 25.96
C ILE A 13 4.15 -8.79 25.51
N VAL A 14 3.30 -9.36 26.38
CA VAL A 14 1.89 -9.65 26.05
C VAL A 14 1.13 -8.36 25.76
N ILE A 15 1.30 -7.30 26.56
CA ILE A 15 0.63 -6.00 26.33
C ILE A 15 1.10 -5.37 25.01
N LEU A 16 2.41 -5.37 24.73
CA LEU A 16 2.94 -4.86 23.47
C LEU A 16 2.39 -5.66 22.28
N CYS A 17 2.29 -6.98 22.38
CA CYS A 17 1.71 -7.82 21.34
C CYS A 17 0.21 -7.55 21.14
N THR A 18 -0.57 -7.34 22.21
CA THR A 18 -2.02 -7.09 22.09
C THR A 18 -2.33 -5.74 21.45
N MET A 19 -1.55 -4.70 21.75
CA MET A 19 -1.72 -3.37 21.15
C MET A 19 -1.34 -3.35 19.67
N CYS A 20 -0.36 -4.16 19.25
CA CYS A 20 -0.02 -4.33 17.83
C CYS A 20 -1.07 -5.13 17.05
N THR A 21 -1.77 -6.07 17.70
CA THR A 21 -2.79 -6.88 17.00
C THR A 21 -4.10 -6.12 16.75
N GLU A 22 -4.52 -5.23 17.65
CA GLU A 22 -5.76 -4.45 17.45
C GLU A 22 -5.62 -3.43 16.32
N SER A 23 -4.47 -2.77 16.19
CA SER A 23 -4.21 -1.82 15.10
C SER A 23 -4.12 -2.50 13.73
N MET A 24 -3.46 -3.66 13.65
CA MET A 24 -3.34 -4.41 12.40
C MET A 24 -4.67 -5.03 11.94
N SER A 25 -5.55 -5.43 12.87
CA SER A 25 -6.89 -5.93 12.52
C SER A 25 -7.71 -4.87 11.79
N ASN A 26 -7.66 -3.61 12.26
CA ASN A 26 -8.47 -2.53 11.70
C ASN A 26 -8.03 -2.13 10.28
N ILE A 27 -6.71 -2.13 10.02
CA ILE A 27 -6.16 -1.79 8.70
C ILE A 27 -6.45 -2.89 7.68
N GLY A 28 -6.37 -4.16 8.08
CA GLY A 28 -6.69 -5.28 7.21
C GLY A 28 -8.14 -5.23 6.70
N ASP A 29 -9.09 -5.00 7.61
CA ASP A 29 -10.52 -4.89 7.27
C ASP A 29 -10.81 -3.69 6.36
N GLU A 30 -10.14 -2.55 6.59
CA GLU A 30 -10.26 -1.35 5.75
C GLU A 30 -9.75 -1.62 4.32
N ILE A 31 -8.58 -2.25 4.20
CA ILE A 31 -7.98 -2.61 2.91
C ILE A 31 -8.87 -3.61 2.15
N ASP A 32 -9.44 -4.61 2.83
CA ASP A 32 -10.35 -5.58 2.21
C ASP A 32 -11.63 -4.91 1.71
N LEU A 33 -12.19 -3.96 2.48
CA LEU A 33 -13.35 -3.19 2.08
C LEU A 33 -13.06 -2.34 0.83
N ILE A 34 -11.93 -1.65 0.78
CA ILE A 34 -11.53 -0.86 -0.40
C ILE A 34 -11.36 -1.79 -1.60
N SER A 35 -10.59 -2.86 -1.44
CA SER A 35 -10.31 -3.84 -2.50
C SER A 35 -11.57 -4.44 -3.10
N SER A 36 -12.60 -4.70 -2.29
CA SER A 36 -13.89 -5.25 -2.74
C SER A 36 -14.67 -4.33 -3.71
N ARG A 37 -14.35 -3.03 -3.75
CA ARG A 37 -15.03 -2.02 -4.55
C ARG A 37 -14.24 -1.61 -5.79
N LEU A 38 -12.97 -2.00 -5.89
CA LEU A 38 -12.10 -1.65 -7.00
C LEU A 38 -12.33 -2.56 -8.20
N GLN A 39 -12.16 -1.99 -9.39
CA GLN A 39 -12.12 -2.76 -10.65
C GLN A 39 -10.70 -2.89 -11.17
N ASN A 40 -9.82 -1.96 -10.80
CA ASN A 40 -8.42 -1.97 -11.21
C ASN A 40 -7.62 -3.10 -10.53
N PRO A 41 -7.15 -4.12 -11.30
CA PRO A 41 -6.41 -5.25 -10.73
C PRO A 41 -5.03 -4.87 -10.20
N ILE A 42 -4.41 -3.81 -10.73
CA ILE A 42 -3.12 -3.29 -10.26
C ILE A 42 -3.28 -2.74 -8.84
N ALA A 43 -4.36 -2.01 -8.61
CA ALA A 43 -4.68 -1.42 -7.32
C ALA A 43 -4.99 -2.49 -6.27
N ILE A 44 -5.77 -3.52 -6.64
CA ILE A 44 -6.06 -4.66 -5.76
C ILE A 44 -4.75 -5.38 -5.37
N GLN A 45 -3.85 -5.60 -6.31
CA GLN A 45 -2.56 -6.24 -6.02
C GLN A 45 -1.71 -5.40 -5.06
N LEU A 46 -1.66 -4.08 -5.26
CA LEU A 46 -0.95 -3.16 -4.37
C LEU A 46 -1.54 -3.20 -2.96
N LEU A 47 -2.87 -3.16 -2.83
CA LEU A 47 -3.56 -3.23 -1.55
C LEU A 47 -3.31 -4.56 -0.82
N GLN A 48 -3.27 -5.68 -1.53
CA GLN A 48 -2.87 -6.97 -0.95
C GLN A 48 -1.42 -6.97 -0.45
N GLN A 49 -0.51 -6.26 -1.13
CA GLN A 49 0.86 -6.09 -0.65
C GLN A 49 0.89 -5.22 0.61
N MET A 50 0.13 -4.12 0.63
CA MET A 50 -0.02 -3.26 1.79
C MET A 50 -0.64 -3.98 2.98
N GLN A 51 -1.58 -4.91 2.78
CA GLN A 51 -2.12 -5.73 3.87
C GLN A 51 -1.04 -6.58 4.55
N ARG A 52 -0.04 -7.04 3.80
CA ARG A 52 1.13 -7.77 4.34
C ARG A 52 2.17 -6.84 4.96
N GLN A 53 2.21 -5.57 4.53
CA GLN A 53 3.15 -4.54 4.97
C GLN A 53 2.40 -3.22 5.20
N PRO A 54 1.62 -3.10 6.29
CA PRO A 54 0.65 -2.02 6.46
C PRO A 54 1.28 -0.63 6.63
N LEU A 55 2.57 -0.57 6.98
CA LEU A 55 3.29 0.69 7.15
C LEU A 55 3.18 1.62 5.92
N ILE A 56 3.19 1.07 4.71
CA ILE A 56 3.05 1.88 3.48
C ILE A 56 1.66 2.52 3.41
N TYR A 57 0.61 1.76 3.73
CA TYR A 57 -0.75 2.25 3.74
C TYR A 57 -0.98 3.30 4.83
N GLU A 58 -0.45 3.06 6.03
CA GLU A 58 -0.50 4.02 7.15
C GLU A 58 0.17 5.34 6.77
N GLN A 59 1.39 5.28 6.20
CA GLN A 59 2.11 6.47 5.75
C GLN A 59 1.36 7.25 4.68
N MET A 60 0.75 6.56 3.72
CA MET A 60 -0.06 7.22 2.70
C MET A 60 -1.28 7.91 3.31
N LYS A 61 -1.97 7.25 4.24
CA LYS A 61 -3.14 7.80 4.93
C LYS A 61 -2.78 9.02 5.79
N GLU A 62 -1.64 8.98 6.47
CA GLU A 62 -1.11 10.12 7.23
C GLU A 62 -0.71 11.29 6.33
N GLN A 63 -0.20 11.03 5.13
CA GLN A 63 0.19 12.07 4.18
C GLN A 63 -1.00 12.63 3.39
N SER A 64 -2.10 11.87 3.29
CA SER A 64 -3.29 12.26 2.54
C SER A 64 -4.39 12.86 3.41
N VAL A 65 -4.09 13.53 4.53
CA VAL A 65 -5.12 14.00 5.50
C VAL A 65 -6.25 14.81 4.84
N GLU A 66 -5.89 15.69 3.89
CA GLU A 66 -6.84 16.54 3.16
C GLU A 66 -7.20 15.98 1.76
N ASN A 67 -6.60 14.86 1.37
CA ASN A 67 -6.66 14.30 0.02
C ASN A 67 -7.23 12.89 0.01
N VAL A 68 -8.02 12.57 -1.01
CA VAL A 68 -8.56 11.22 -1.22
C VAL A 68 -7.57 10.41 -2.06
N ILE A 69 -7.11 9.28 -1.53
CA ILE A 69 -6.26 8.35 -2.29
C ILE A 69 -7.12 7.65 -3.35
N SER A 70 -6.74 7.80 -4.61
CA SER A 70 -7.47 7.26 -5.76
C SER A 70 -6.88 5.93 -6.21
N PHE A 71 -7.10 4.88 -5.42
CA PHE A 71 -6.60 3.54 -5.74
C PHE A 71 -7.07 3.03 -7.11
N GLU A 72 -8.31 3.33 -7.52
CA GLU A 72 -8.86 2.91 -8.82
C GLU A 72 -8.00 3.39 -10.01
N HIS A 73 -7.28 4.50 -9.87
CA HIS A 73 -6.43 5.06 -10.92
C HIS A 73 -4.95 4.71 -10.76
N THR A 74 -4.62 3.72 -9.92
CA THR A 74 -3.25 3.25 -9.74
C THR A 74 -2.71 2.66 -11.05
N VAL A 75 -1.51 3.05 -11.43
CA VAL A 75 -0.81 2.50 -12.60
C VAL A 75 0.57 1.98 -12.22
N ILE A 76 1.08 1.05 -13.02
CA ILE A 76 2.50 0.70 -12.98
C ILE A 76 3.23 1.57 -14.01
N SER A 77 4.29 2.22 -13.58
CA SER A 77 5.14 3.03 -14.45
C SER A 77 6.61 2.71 -14.20
N SER A 78 7.49 3.29 -15.03
CA SER A 78 8.93 3.05 -14.97
C SER A 78 9.69 4.35 -15.15
N SER A 79 10.78 4.53 -14.41
CA SER A 79 11.72 5.63 -14.61
C SER A 79 13.16 5.17 -14.43
N SER A 80 14.11 5.89 -15.03
CA SER A 80 15.53 5.61 -14.84
C SER A 80 16.00 5.85 -13.41
N GLN A 81 15.27 6.64 -12.62
CA GLN A 81 15.62 6.99 -11.25
C GLN A 81 15.09 5.97 -10.22
N TYR A 82 13.89 5.43 -10.46
CA TYR A 82 13.16 4.60 -9.48
C TYR A 82 12.88 3.18 -9.95
N GLY A 83 13.30 2.80 -11.16
CA GLY A 83 12.92 1.52 -11.75
C GLY A 83 11.42 1.45 -12.00
N MET A 84 10.82 0.26 -11.83
CA MET A 84 9.38 0.06 -11.88
C MET A 84 8.72 0.47 -10.56
N PHE A 85 7.59 1.18 -10.63
CA PHE A 85 6.86 1.65 -9.45
C PHE A 85 5.35 1.68 -9.69
N TYR A 86 4.59 1.60 -8.60
CA TYR A 86 3.19 2.01 -8.60
C TYR A 86 3.12 3.53 -8.47
N ALA A 87 2.32 4.17 -9.31
CA ALA A 87 1.89 5.55 -9.12
C ALA A 87 0.44 5.54 -8.63
N VAL A 88 0.21 6.00 -7.41
CA VAL A 88 -1.11 6.06 -6.79
C VAL A 88 -1.55 7.52 -6.68
N PRO A 89 -2.49 7.99 -7.52
CA PRO A 89 -2.94 9.37 -7.47
C PRO A 89 -3.66 9.68 -6.16
N TYR A 90 -3.57 10.92 -5.70
CA TYR A 90 -4.45 11.46 -4.68
C TYR A 90 -5.08 12.76 -5.17
N THR A 91 -6.33 12.99 -4.76
CA THR A 91 -7.15 14.08 -5.24
C THR A 91 -7.66 14.95 -4.11
N GLN A 92 -7.78 16.25 -4.35
CA GLN A 92 -8.58 17.13 -3.52
C GLN A 92 -9.83 17.48 -4.30
N GLN A 93 -11.01 17.14 -3.78
CA GLN A 93 -12.27 17.24 -4.52
C GLN A 93 -12.24 16.39 -5.83
N GLU A 94 -12.06 17.03 -6.98
CA GLU A 94 -12.02 16.41 -8.32
C GLU A 94 -10.69 16.64 -9.06
N THR A 95 -9.72 17.34 -8.45
CA THR A 95 -8.41 17.61 -9.04
C THR A 95 -7.37 16.61 -8.54
N ILE A 96 -6.52 16.10 -9.45
CA ILE A 96 -5.36 15.30 -9.08
C ILE A 96 -4.29 16.25 -8.55
N GLU A 97 -3.96 16.11 -7.27
CA GLU A 97 -2.96 16.95 -6.60
C GLU A 97 -1.56 16.34 -6.65
N GLY A 98 -1.47 15.03 -6.89
CA GLY A 98 -0.19 14.36 -6.99
C GLY A 98 -0.33 12.85 -6.93
N CYS A 99 0.81 12.19 -6.78
CA CYS A 99 0.94 10.75 -6.94
C CYS A 99 1.95 10.20 -5.91
N PHE A 100 1.55 9.20 -5.13
CA PHE A 100 2.49 8.41 -4.32
C PHE A 100 3.28 7.47 -5.24
N ILE A 101 4.60 7.45 -5.08
CA ILE A 101 5.51 6.61 -5.84
C ILE A 101 5.97 5.46 -4.95
N ILE A 102 5.51 4.25 -5.26
CA ILE A 102 5.80 3.05 -4.46
C ILE A 102 6.65 2.09 -5.29
N PRO A 103 7.94 1.92 -4.96
CA PRO A 103 8.85 1.09 -5.75
C PRO A 103 8.43 -0.38 -5.72
N ILE A 104 8.53 -1.04 -6.86
CA ILE A 104 8.27 -2.48 -7.00
C ILE A 104 9.59 -3.21 -6.81
N GLN A 105 9.73 -3.99 -5.73
CA GLN A 105 10.92 -4.83 -5.54
C GLN A 105 10.92 -5.97 -6.57
N GLU A 106 11.93 -6.01 -7.45
CA GLU A 106 12.02 -6.92 -8.60
C GLU A 106 12.05 -8.42 -8.24
N GLU A 107 12.36 -8.76 -6.99
CA GLU A 107 12.58 -10.15 -6.53
C GLU A 107 11.33 -11.04 -6.64
N HIS A 108 10.13 -10.45 -6.75
CA HIS A 108 8.85 -11.16 -6.83
C HIS A 108 8.37 -11.47 -8.26
N TYR A 109 9.01 -10.94 -9.31
CA TYR A 109 8.51 -11.05 -10.69
C TYR A 109 8.79 -12.38 -11.40
N LYS A 110 9.67 -13.25 -10.87
CA LYS A 110 9.90 -14.58 -11.47
C LYS A 110 8.69 -15.51 -11.41
N LYS A 111 7.63 -15.17 -10.64
CA LYS A 111 6.41 -15.99 -10.51
C LYS A 111 5.18 -15.44 -11.24
N LEU A 112 5.26 -14.25 -11.84
CA LEU A 112 4.13 -13.62 -12.54
C LEU A 112 4.40 -13.62 -14.04
N SER A 113 4.38 -14.81 -14.64
CA SER A 113 4.19 -14.98 -16.08
C SER A 113 2.72 -14.70 -16.44
N VAL A 114 2.28 -13.46 -16.21
CA VAL A 114 1.15 -12.88 -16.95
C VAL A 114 1.83 -12.01 -18.02
N PRO A 115 1.60 -12.26 -19.32
CA PRO A 115 2.23 -11.47 -20.35
C PRO A 115 1.80 -10.02 -20.15
N ILE A 116 2.78 -9.17 -19.80
CA ILE A 116 2.64 -7.72 -19.92
C ILE A 116 2.29 -7.51 -21.38
N ASN A 117 1.04 -7.13 -21.66
CA ASN A 117 0.66 -6.71 -22.99
C ASN A 117 1.45 -5.42 -23.25
N GLN A 118 2.58 -5.57 -23.94
CA GLN A 118 3.44 -4.46 -24.37
C GLN A 118 2.75 -3.55 -25.40
N ASN A 119 1.47 -3.80 -25.70
CA ASN A 119 0.63 -3.04 -26.61
C ASN A 119 -0.36 -2.11 -25.91
N ILE A 120 -0.05 -1.63 -24.70
CA ILE A 120 -0.70 -0.42 -24.18
C ILE A 120 0.02 0.82 -24.76
N GLN A 121 0.03 0.90 -26.09
CA GLN A 121 0.17 2.18 -26.79
C GLN A 121 -1.16 2.91 -26.63
N GLY A 122 -1.33 3.70 -25.57
CA GLY A 122 -2.57 4.46 -25.41
C GLY A 122 -2.85 5.08 -24.05
N ILE A 123 -2.03 4.86 -23.01
CA ILE A 123 -2.17 5.64 -21.79
C ILE A 123 -1.05 6.67 -21.83
N THR A 124 -1.39 7.86 -22.34
CA THR A 124 -0.61 9.06 -22.08
C THR A 124 -0.21 9.04 -20.61
N PRO A 125 1.07 9.21 -20.26
CA PRO A 125 1.43 9.38 -18.87
C PRO A 125 0.55 10.52 -18.37
N TYR A 126 -0.32 10.23 -17.40
CA TYR A 126 -0.90 11.31 -16.62
C TYR A 126 0.32 12.01 -16.03
N LYS A 127 0.69 13.14 -16.64
CA LYS A 127 1.58 14.09 -16.01
C LYS A 127 0.80 14.51 -14.78
N CYS A 128 1.15 13.94 -13.62
CA CYS A 128 0.89 14.59 -12.35
C CYS A 128 1.65 15.94 -12.51
N GLN A 129 0.90 17.00 -12.85
CA GLN A 129 1.45 18.32 -13.19
C GLN A 129 1.93 19.02 -11.92
#